data_AF-A0A955VRJ4-F1
#
_entry.id   AF-A0A955VRJ4-F1
#
_cell.length_a   1.000
_cell.length_b   1.000
_cell.length_c   1.000
_cell.angle_alpha   90.00
_cell.angle_beta   90.00
_cell.angle_gamma   90.00
#
_symmetry.space_group_name_H-M   'P 1'
#
loop_
_entity.id
_entity.type
_entity.pdbx_description
1 polymer ?
#
loop_
_entity_poly.entity_id
_entity_poly.type
_entity_poly.pdbx_seq_one_letter_code
_entity_poly.pdbx_strand_id
1 'polypeptide(L)'
;MRLAIATCAALPQLDDDGPALLAALAARGVVAEPAVWTDAAVEWGRFDAVVIRSTWDYAPRRDAFVAWAERVEAETRLVNPASVVRWNTDKRYLAQLAAAGAPTVPLTVVESLDALRLPSDGEFVIKPTISAGSLDTARFGPGEHDGAR
;
A
#
# COMPACT_ATOMS: atom_id res chain seq x y z
N MET A 1 -7.89 9.66 -23.45
CA MET A 1 -8.09 8.96 -22.18
C MET A 1 -7.80 9.92 -21.04
N ARG A 2 -8.71 10.06 -20.07
CA ARG A 2 -8.55 10.79 -18.82
C ARG A 2 -8.24 9.79 -17.69
N LEU A 3 -7.09 9.94 -17.06
CA LEU A 3 -6.59 9.05 -16.01
C LEU A 3 -6.47 9.84 -14.69
N ALA A 4 -7.12 9.39 -13.63
CA ALA A 4 -6.81 9.89 -12.30
C ALA A 4 -5.61 9.12 -11.73
N ILE A 5 -4.66 9.84 -11.16
CA ILE A 5 -3.56 9.29 -10.38
C ILE A 5 -3.87 9.52 -8.91
N ALA A 6 -4.39 8.49 -8.23
CA ALA A 6 -4.78 8.60 -6.84
C ALA A 6 -3.55 8.79 -5.93
N THR A 7 -3.60 9.82 -5.08
CA THR A 7 -2.57 10.24 -4.14
C THR A 7 -3.16 10.63 -2.79
N CYS A 8 -2.33 10.98 -1.80
CA CYS A 8 -2.76 11.46 -0.49
C CYS A 8 -2.71 12.99 -0.36
N ALA A 9 -3.36 13.51 0.69
CA ALA A 9 -3.41 14.96 0.96
C ALA A 9 -2.03 15.57 1.27
N ALA A 10 -1.10 14.78 1.78
CA ALA A 10 0.28 15.21 2.01
C ALA A 10 1.09 15.36 0.72
N LEU A 11 0.66 14.71 -0.37
CA LEU A 11 1.32 14.71 -1.68
C LEU A 11 0.29 14.99 -2.79
N PRO A 12 -0.37 16.15 -2.77
CA PRO A 12 -1.46 16.44 -3.71
C PRO A 12 -0.97 16.53 -5.16
N GLN A 13 0.34 16.72 -5.37
CA GLN A 13 0.99 16.77 -6.69
C GLN A 13 1.88 15.55 -6.97
N LEU A 14 1.59 14.41 -6.30
CA LEU A 14 2.36 13.16 -6.34
C LEU A 14 3.71 13.25 -5.60
N ASP A 15 4.38 12.11 -5.49
CA ASP A 15 5.75 11.99 -4.98
C ASP A 15 6.79 12.25 -6.09
N ASP A 16 8.07 12.00 -5.78
CA ASP A 16 9.21 12.27 -6.66
C ASP A 16 9.12 11.55 -8.02
N ASP A 17 8.39 10.43 -8.10
CA ASP A 17 8.12 9.71 -9.36
C ASP A 17 7.08 10.42 -10.25
N GLY A 18 6.28 11.31 -9.66
CA GLY A 18 5.13 11.97 -10.27
C GLY A 18 5.45 12.71 -11.58
N PRO A 19 6.45 13.61 -11.61
CA PRO A 19 6.80 14.35 -12.82
C PRO A 19 7.18 13.43 -14.00
N ALA A 20 7.97 12.38 -13.74
CA ALA A 20 8.37 11.43 -14.77
C ALA A 20 7.19 10.61 -15.29
N LEU A 21 6.29 10.18 -14.40
CA LEU A 21 5.06 9.47 -14.75
C LEU A 21 4.13 10.33 -15.63
N LEU A 22 3.87 11.58 -15.21
CA LEU A 22 3.02 12.51 -15.95
C LEU A 22 3.57 12.80 -17.35
N ALA A 23 4.88 13.04 -17.48
CA ALA A 23 5.54 13.24 -18.76
C ALA A 23 5.41 11.99 -19.67
N ALA A 24 5.61 10.80 -19.12
CA ALA A 24 5.50 9.55 -19.88
C ALA A 24 4.07 9.25 -20.36
N LEU A 25 3.06 9.64 -19.58
CA LEU A 25 1.64 9.52 -19.93
C LEU A 25 1.24 10.55 -20.99
N ALA A 26 1.68 11.80 -20.84
CA ALA A 26 1.44 12.87 -21.82
C ALA A 26 2.05 12.54 -23.19
N ALA A 27 3.26 11.98 -23.22
CA ALA A 27 3.92 11.51 -24.44
C ALA A 27 3.12 10.40 -25.18
N ARG A 28 2.18 9.74 -24.49
CA ARG A 28 1.28 8.72 -25.04
C ARG A 28 -0.14 9.25 -25.29
N GLY A 29 -0.35 10.57 -25.18
CA GLY A 29 -1.66 11.20 -25.37
C GLY A 29 -2.66 10.92 -24.23
N VAL A 30 -2.19 10.50 -23.07
CA VAL A 30 -3.02 10.32 -21.87
C VAL A 30 -3.04 11.63 -21.09
N VAL A 31 -4.25 12.13 -20.81
CA VAL A 31 -4.46 13.28 -19.92
C VAL A 31 -4.56 12.73 -18.51
N ALA A 32 -3.50 12.89 -17.72
CA ALA A 32 -3.43 12.38 -16.36
C ALA A 32 -3.41 13.52 -15.34
N GLU A 33 -4.21 13.40 -14.28
CA GLU A 33 -4.27 14.38 -13.20
C GLU A 33 -4.16 13.70 -11.83
N PRO A 34 -3.34 14.24 -10.90
CA PRO A 34 -3.33 13.79 -9.50
C PRO A 34 -4.69 14.05 -8.85
N ALA A 35 -5.16 13.11 -8.02
CA ALA A 35 -6.40 13.25 -7.26
C ALA A 35 -6.23 12.68 -5.85
N VAL A 36 -6.58 13.48 -4.83
CA VAL A 36 -6.49 13.04 -3.43
C VAL A 36 -7.61 12.05 -3.12
N TRP A 37 -7.27 10.84 -2.70
CA TRP A 37 -8.25 9.75 -2.53
C TRP A 37 -9.31 10.03 -1.45
N THR A 38 -8.99 10.89 -0.47
CA THR A 38 -9.91 11.33 0.59
C THR A 38 -10.67 12.62 0.27
N ASP A 39 -10.43 13.23 -0.89
CA ASP A 39 -11.16 14.44 -1.29
C ASP A 39 -12.56 14.06 -1.80
N ALA A 40 -13.58 14.45 -1.04
CA ALA A 40 -14.97 14.17 -1.35
C ALA A 40 -15.49 14.93 -2.59
N ALA A 41 -14.76 15.95 -3.08
CA ALA A 41 -15.09 16.67 -4.29
C ALA A 41 -14.64 15.95 -5.58
N VAL A 42 -13.87 14.86 -5.47
CA VAL A 42 -13.42 14.10 -6.64
C VAL A 42 -14.53 13.19 -7.13
N GLU A 43 -15.06 13.50 -8.31
CA GLU A 43 -16.00 12.65 -9.04
C GLU A 43 -15.25 11.57 -9.84
N TRP A 44 -15.09 10.36 -9.29
CA TRP A 44 -14.26 9.31 -9.90
C TRP A 44 -14.84 8.79 -11.23
N GLY A 45 -16.16 8.73 -11.36
CA GLY A 45 -16.83 8.33 -12.61
C GLY A 45 -16.53 9.21 -13.83
N ARG A 46 -15.92 10.40 -13.68
CA ARG A 46 -15.55 11.28 -14.81
C ARG A 46 -14.29 10.82 -15.55
N PHE A 47 -13.54 9.89 -14.96
CA PHE A 47 -12.30 9.35 -15.51
C PHE A 47 -12.55 8.06 -16.27
N ASP A 48 -11.76 7.82 -17.31
CA ASP A 48 -11.78 6.53 -18.02
C ASP A 48 -11.12 5.43 -17.18
N ALA A 49 -10.19 5.80 -16.29
CA ALA A 49 -9.60 4.91 -15.31
C ALA A 49 -8.97 5.67 -14.13
N VAL A 50 -8.72 4.95 -13.04
CA VAL A 50 -7.99 5.42 -11.85
C VAL A 50 -6.82 4.47 -11.57
N VAL A 51 -5.64 5.00 -11.26
CA VAL A 51 -4.49 4.21 -10.82
C VAL A 51 -4.04 4.66 -9.43
N ILE A 52 -3.79 3.72 -8.53
CA ILE A 52 -3.28 3.99 -7.18
C ILE A 52 -1.78 4.22 -7.27
N ARG A 53 -1.30 5.36 -6.74
CA ARG A 53 0.11 5.68 -6.58
C ARG A 53 0.42 6.03 -5.12
N SER A 54 0.65 7.30 -4.83
CA SER A 54 1.18 7.81 -3.56
C SER A 54 0.10 7.98 -2.47
N THR A 55 -0.82 7.02 -2.32
CA THR A 55 -1.85 7.02 -1.26
C THR A 55 -1.28 6.56 0.09
N TRP A 56 -0.13 7.11 0.49
CA TRP A 56 0.72 6.57 1.57
C TRP A 56 0.08 6.62 2.96
N ASP A 57 -0.94 7.45 3.14
CA ASP A 57 -1.71 7.59 4.37
C ASP A 57 -2.88 6.57 4.48
N TYR A 58 -2.88 5.52 3.63
CA TYR A 58 -3.87 4.45 3.71
C TYR A 58 -3.69 3.58 4.96
N ALA A 59 -2.46 3.36 5.43
CA ALA A 59 -2.18 2.38 6.48
C ALA A 59 -3.00 2.62 7.77
N PRO A 60 -3.03 3.83 8.36
CA PRO A 60 -3.89 4.11 9.52
C PRO A 60 -5.38 4.19 9.17
N ARG A 61 -5.75 4.16 7.88
CA ARG A 61 -7.12 4.33 7.38
C ARG A 61 -7.53 3.18 6.46
N ARG A 62 -7.01 1.98 6.71
CA ARG A 62 -7.08 0.85 5.77
C ARG A 62 -8.51 0.55 5.36
N ASP A 63 -9.44 0.47 6.30
CA ASP A 63 -10.82 0.08 5.98
C ASP A 63 -11.51 1.15 5.11
N ALA A 64 -11.24 2.43 5.39
CA ALA A 64 -11.73 3.53 4.56
C ALA A 64 -11.10 3.50 3.15
N PHE A 65 -9.82 3.12 3.05
CA PHE A 65 -9.11 2.99 1.78
C PHE A 65 -9.62 1.82 0.94
N VAL A 66 -9.86 0.66 1.56
CA VAL A 66 -10.45 -0.50 0.88
C VAL A 66 -11.87 -0.18 0.42
N ALA A 67 -12.69 0.43 1.27
CA ALA A 67 -14.04 0.87 0.89
C ALA A 67 -14.01 1.93 -0.23
N TRP A 68 -13.01 2.82 -0.24
CA TRP A 68 -12.79 3.76 -1.33
C TRP A 68 -12.47 3.04 -2.64
N ALA A 69 -11.54 2.07 -2.63
CA ALA A 69 -11.19 1.31 -3.83
C ALA A 69 -12.41 0.57 -4.41
N GLU A 70 -13.25 -0.02 -3.56
CA GLU A 70 -14.49 -0.68 -3.99
C GLU A 70 -15.50 0.29 -4.61
N ARG A 71 -15.65 1.50 -4.04
CA ARG A 71 -16.51 2.54 -4.63
C ARG A 71 -15.98 3.01 -5.98
N VAL A 72 -14.68 3.28 -6.08
CA VAL A 72 -14.07 3.71 -7.34
C VAL A 72 -14.22 2.65 -8.42
N GLU A 73 -14.00 1.37 -8.10
CA GLU A 73 -14.15 0.25 -9.06
C GLU A 73 -15.61 0.06 -9.53
N ALA A 74 -16.59 0.46 -8.72
CA ALA A 74 -18.00 0.47 -9.12
C ALA A 74 -18.37 1.64 -10.04
N GLU A 75 -17.64 2.76 -9.98
CA GLU A 75 -17.91 3.96 -10.78
C GLU A 75 -17.10 4.02 -12.08
N THR A 76 -15.88 3.49 -12.08
CA THR A 76 -14.96 3.51 -13.22
C THR A 76 -13.94 2.38 -13.11
N ARG A 77 -13.10 2.23 -14.13
CA ARG A 77 -12.03 1.24 -14.12
C ARG A 77 -10.94 1.62 -13.10
N LEU A 78 -10.85 0.86 -12.01
CA LEU A 78 -9.69 0.90 -11.13
C LEU A 78 -8.60 -0.04 -11.69
N VAL A 79 -7.43 0.50 -12.05
CA VAL A 79 -6.31 -0.28 -12.60
C VAL A 79 -5.76 -1.30 -11.59
N ASN A 80 -5.89 -1.00 -10.30
CA ASN A 80 -5.54 -1.87 -9.17
C ASN A 80 -6.83 -2.48 -8.63
N PRO A 81 -7.25 -3.70 -9.02
CA PRO A 81 -8.56 -4.22 -8.66
C PRO A 81 -8.81 -4.16 -7.14
N ALA A 82 -10.02 -3.79 -6.71
CA ALA A 82 -10.29 -3.56 -5.30
C ALA A 82 -10.04 -4.81 -4.44
N SER A 83 -10.28 -5.99 -5.01
CA SER A 83 -9.93 -7.28 -4.41
C SER A 83 -8.42 -7.43 -4.15
N VAL A 84 -7.57 -6.98 -5.08
CA VAL A 84 -6.11 -6.98 -4.93
C VAL A 84 -5.69 -5.96 -3.87
N VAL A 85 -6.30 -4.77 -3.84
CA VAL A 85 -6.05 -3.75 -2.81
C VAL A 85 -6.39 -4.26 -1.41
N ARG A 86 -7.57 -4.86 -1.25
CA ARG A 86 -8.01 -5.48 0.01
C ARG A 86 -7.03 -6.55 0.48
N TRP A 87 -6.53 -7.36 -0.46
CA TRP A 87 -5.59 -8.44 -0.21
C TRP A 87 -4.18 -7.95 0.13
N ASN A 88 -3.61 -7.02 -0.65
CA ASN A 88 -2.20 -6.65 -0.55
C ASN A 88 -1.88 -5.55 0.47
N THR A 89 -2.90 -4.88 1.02
CA THR A 89 -2.74 -3.90 2.12
C THR A 89 -2.36 -4.57 3.45
N ASP A 90 -2.40 -5.89 3.52
CA ASP A 90 -2.01 -6.68 4.68
C ASP A 90 -0.93 -7.71 4.31
N LYS A 91 0.28 -7.56 4.88
CA LYS A 91 1.45 -8.40 4.56
C LYS A 91 1.28 -9.90 4.80
N ARG A 92 0.17 -10.36 5.40
CA ARG A 92 -0.24 -11.79 5.39
C ARG A 92 -0.29 -12.37 3.97
N TYR A 93 -0.48 -11.53 2.94
CA TYR A 93 -0.36 -11.96 1.55
C TYR A 93 0.99 -12.62 1.21
N LEU A 94 2.08 -12.24 1.90
CA LEU A 94 3.41 -12.83 1.67
C LEU A 94 3.45 -14.31 2.04
N ALA A 95 2.74 -14.73 3.09
CA ALA A 95 2.63 -16.14 3.44
C ALA A 95 1.86 -16.93 2.36
N GLN A 96 0.84 -16.31 1.76
CA GLN A 96 0.08 -16.91 0.66
C GLN A 96 0.92 -17.01 -0.62
N LEU A 97 1.74 -16.00 -0.93
CA LEU A 97 2.69 -16.03 -2.04
C LEU A 97 3.76 -17.12 -1.85
N ALA A 98 4.30 -17.25 -0.63
CA ALA A 98 5.25 -18.32 -0.30
C ALA A 98 4.63 -19.71 -0.48
N ALA A 99 3.39 -19.90 -0.01
CA ALA A 99 2.65 -21.15 -0.20
C ALA A 99 2.38 -21.46 -1.69
N ALA A 100 2.30 -20.44 -2.54
CA ALA A 100 2.19 -20.57 -3.99
C ALA A 100 3.55 -20.75 -4.71
N GLY A 101 4.67 -20.83 -3.98
CA GLY A 101 6.01 -21.06 -4.53
C GLY A 101 6.78 -19.81 -4.93
N ALA A 102 6.27 -18.61 -4.64
CA ALA A 102 7.03 -17.38 -4.87
C ALA A 102 8.11 -17.21 -3.78
N PRO A 103 9.34 -16.78 -4.13
CA PRO A 103 10.38 -16.52 -3.16
C PRO A 103 10.01 -15.29 -2.31
N THR A 104 9.82 -15.48 -1.01
CA THR A 104 9.61 -14.39 -0.04
C THR A 104 10.64 -14.47 1.07
N VAL A 105 10.86 -13.35 1.77
CA VAL A 105 11.57 -13.38 3.05
C VAL A 105 10.76 -14.27 4.01
N PRO A 106 11.38 -15.24 4.71
CA PRO A 106 10.69 -16.02 5.72
C PRO A 106 10.00 -15.11 6.75
N LEU A 107 8.73 -15.35 7.02
CA LEU A 107 7.97 -14.57 7.99
C LEU A 107 7.14 -15.48 8.89
N THR A 108 6.92 -15.01 10.12
CA THR A 108 5.92 -15.55 11.02
C THR A 108 4.92 -14.45 11.31
N VAL A 109 3.63 -14.74 11.12
CA VAL A 109 2.55 -13.82 11.49
C VAL A 109 2.09 -14.19 12.89
N VAL A 110 2.00 -13.20 13.78
CA VAL A 110 1.50 -13.38 15.14
C VAL A 110 0.41 -12.36 15.44
N GLU A 111 -0.56 -12.76 16.25
CA GLU A 111 -1.62 -11.88 16.77
C GLU A 111 -1.15 -11.10 18.01
N SER A 112 -0.13 -11.61 18.71
CA SER A 112 0.51 -10.97 19.86
C SER A 112 2.00 -11.32 19.91
N LEU A 113 2.83 -10.37 20.34
CA LEU A 113 4.27 -10.57 20.57
C LEU A 113 4.54 -11.50 21.77
N ASP A 114 3.61 -11.63 22.72
CA ASP A 114 3.75 -12.54 23.86
C ASP A 114 3.85 -13.99 23.41
N ALA A 115 3.16 -14.33 22.32
CA ALA A 115 3.15 -15.68 21.75
C ALA A 115 4.39 -15.97 20.89
N LEU A 116 5.21 -14.96 20.58
CA LEU A 116 6.33 -15.12 19.66
C LEU A 116 7.58 -15.62 20.40
N ARG A 117 8.10 -16.75 19.94
CA ARG A 117 9.49 -17.13 20.18
C ARG A 117 10.35 -16.36 19.21
N LEU A 118 11.06 -15.36 19.71
CA LEU A 118 12.02 -14.60 18.91
C LEU A 118 13.16 -15.53 18.48
N PRO A 119 13.72 -15.33 17.26
CA PRO A 119 14.93 -16.04 16.85
C PRO A 119 16.03 -15.88 17.90
N SER A 120 16.80 -16.93 18.18
CA SER A 120 17.91 -16.87 19.15
C SER A 120 19.18 -16.27 18.58
N ASP A 121 19.34 -16.35 17.25
CA ASP A 121 20.56 -16.02 16.54
C ASP A 121 20.24 -15.14 15.32
N GLY A 122 21.18 -14.24 15.00
CA GLY A 122 21.07 -13.34 13.86
C GLY A 122 20.25 -12.09 14.13
N GLU A 123 19.75 -11.49 13.07
CA GLU A 123 19.00 -10.23 13.09
C GLU A 123 17.60 -10.47 12.55
N PHE A 124 16.60 -9.78 13.13
CA PHE A 124 15.22 -9.90 12.71
C PHE A 124 14.52 -8.54 12.69
N VAL A 125 13.36 -8.50 12.04
CA VAL A 125 12.51 -7.31 11.92
C VAL A 125 11.12 -7.62 12.45
N ILE A 126 10.61 -6.75 13.31
CA ILE A 126 9.20 -6.71 13.69
C ILE A 126 8.54 -5.53 13.01
N LYS A 127 7.35 -5.75 12.45
CA LYS A 127 6.53 -4.71 11.83
C LYS A 127 5.06 -5.12 11.82
N PRO A 128 4.11 -4.17 11.85
CA PRO A 128 2.72 -4.47 11.59
C PRO A 128 2.51 -5.07 10.20
N THR A 129 1.54 -5.97 10.11
CA THR A 129 1.09 -6.53 8.84
C THR A 129 0.53 -5.43 7.93
N ILE A 130 -0.22 -4.48 8.50
CA ILE A 130 -0.73 -3.29 7.84
C ILE A 130 0.17 -2.10 8.21
N SER A 131 1.04 -1.68 7.29
CA SER A 131 1.90 -0.51 7.47
C SER A 131 2.46 -0.04 6.13
N ALA A 132 2.86 1.23 6.07
CA ALA A 132 3.56 1.86 4.97
C ALA A 132 4.64 2.82 5.53
N GLY A 133 5.66 3.16 4.74
CA GLY A 133 6.67 4.15 5.13
C GLY A 133 7.45 3.83 6.42
N SER A 134 7.74 2.55 6.67
CA SER A 134 8.42 2.07 7.89
C SER A 134 7.68 2.31 9.21
N LEU A 135 6.39 2.66 9.16
CA LEU A 135 5.56 2.82 10.36
C LEU A 135 5.65 1.57 11.25
N ASP A 136 5.99 1.80 12.52
CA ASP A 136 6.18 0.80 13.58
C ASP A 136 7.07 -0.39 13.17
N THR A 137 8.09 -0.13 12.35
CA THR A 137 9.04 -1.15 11.90
C THR A 137 10.36 -1.00 12.64
N ALA A 138 10.80 -2.05 13.31
CA ALA A 138 12.05 -2.09 14.06
C ALA A 138 12.89 -3.32 13.69
N ARG A 139 14.21 -3.13 13.74
CA ARG A 139 15.22 -4.19 13.54
C ARG A 139 15.89 -4.47 14.88
N PHE A 140 16.13 -5.74 15.15
CA PHE A 140 16.78 -6.21 16.37
C PHE A 140 17.94 -7.12 15.99
N GLY A 141 19.10 -6.86 16.59
CA GLY A 141 20.29 -7.68 16.46
C GLY A 141 20.51 -8.61 17.65
N PRO A 142 21.66 -9.32 17.65
CA PRO A 142 22.03 -10.21 18.74
C PRO A 142 22.07 -9.46 20.08
N GLY A 143 21.25 -9.90 21.04
CA GLY A 143 21.17 -9.32 22.38
C GLY A 143 20.11 -8.23 22.56
N GLU A 144 19.39 -7.83 21.51
CA GLU A 144 18.31 -6.83 21.59
C GLU A 144 16.91 -7.45 21.78
N HIS A 145 16.84 -8.75 22.08
CA HIS A 145 15.59 -9.51 22.19
C HIS A 145 14.63 -8.97 23.26
N ASP A 146 15.15 -8.46 24.37
CA ASP A 146 14.32 -7.91 25.45
C ASP A 146 13.63 -6.61 25.04
N GLY A 147 14.24 -5.83 24.14
CA GLY A 147 13.64 -4.60 23.59
C GLY A 147 12.60 -4.84 22.51
N ALA A 148 12.42 -6.09 22.09
CA ALA A 148 11.49 -6.49 21.04
C ALA A 148 10.11 -6.92 21.59
N ARG A 149 9.92 -6.92 22.91
CA ARG A 149 8.67 -7.28 23.60
C ARG A 149 7.84 -6.06 24.00
#